data_AF-A0A2V9R1C4-F1
#
_entry.id   AF-A0A2V9R1C4-F1
#
_cell.length_a   1.000
_cell.length_b   1.000
_cell.length_c   1.000
_cell.angle_alpha   90.00
_cell.angle_beta   90.00
_cell.angle_gamma   90.00
#
_symmetry.space_group_name_H-M   'P 1'
#
loop_
_entity.id
_entity.type
_entity.pdbx_description
1 polymer ?
#
loop_
_entity_poly.entity_id
_entity_poly.type
_entity_poly.pdbx_seq_one_letter_code
_entity_poly.pdbx_strand_id
1 'polypeptide(L)'
;MGFLQHVLRPNFDKAFVMGFSTHNQVTQDFTDNVHLLETGVSSLHNGGGTALFDAIYRACKEKLAKEKYDRPTRRALIVISDGEDNQSEATRAQAIEMAQRAEVLIYAISTDDSGLILRGDKSLQQLADFTGGRAFFPYKMKDIKNSFSAIE
;
A
#
# COMPACT_ATOMS: atom_id res chain seq x y z
N MET A 1 -3.52 -21.53 -1.91
CA MET A 1 -3.79 -20.72 -0.71
C MET A 1 -3.47 -19.28 -1.04
N GLY A 2 -4.42 -18.35 -0.87
CA GLY A 2 -4.25 -16.93 -1.20
C GLY A 2 -3.58 -16.13 -0.08
N PHE A 3 -2.91 -15.03 -0.41
CA PHE A 3 -2.21 -14.15 0.54
C PHE A 3 -3.11 -13.66 1.69
N LEU A 4 -4.33 -13.19 1.36
CA LEU A 4 -5.26 -12.63 2.35
C LEU A 4 -5.73 -13.67 3.38
N GLN A 5 -5.87 -14.93 2.97
CA GLN A 5 -6.23 -16.04 3.87
C GLN A 5 -5.14 -16.34 4.91
N HIS A 6 -3.88 -16.01 4.61
CA HIS A 6 -2.77 -16.25 5.51
C HIS A 6 -2.55 -15.07 6.48
N VAL A 7 -2.86 -13.85 6.05
CA VAL A 7 -2.58 -12.63 6.81
C VAL A 7 -3.73 -12.25 7.75
N LEU A 8 -4.98 -12.45 7.32
CA LEU A 8 -6.15 -12.03 8.11
C LEU A 8 -6.65 -13.16 9.00
N ARG A 9 -6.74 -12.89 10.30
CA ARG A 9 -7.39 -13.79 11.26
C ARG A 9 -8.89 -13.48 11.31
N PRO A 10 -9.77 -14.44 11.00
CA PRO A 10 -11.22 -14.25 11.04
C PRO A 10 -11.69 -13.77 12.42
N ASN A 11 -12.64 -12.84 12.48
CA ASN A 11 -13.17 -12.21 13.70
C ASN A 11 -12.17 -11.36 14.53
N PHE A 12 -10.93 -11.20 14.07
CA PHE A 12 -9.92 -10.40 14.77
C PHE A 12 -9.38 -9.26 13.90
N ASP A 13 -9.12 -9.54 12.64
CA ASP A 13 -8.55 -8.57 11.70
C ASP A 13 -9.60 -8.20 10.66
N LYS A 14 -9.65 -6.92 10.29
CA LYS A 14 -10.46 -6.41 9.18
C LYS A 14 -9.55 -5.74 8.18
N ALA A 15 -9.91 -5.82 6.91
CA ALA A 15 -9.26 -5.07 5.84
C ALA A 15 -10.29 -4.42 4.94
N PHE A 16 -9.87 -3.39 4.23
CA PHE A 16 -10.62 -2.77 3.13
C PHE A 16 -9.73 -2.78 1.89
N VAL A 17 -10.34 -2.62 0.72
CA VAL A 17 -9.65 -2.53 -0.56
C VAL A 17 -9.99 -1.20 -1.21
N MET A 18 -8.95 -0.46 -1.60
CA MET A 18 -9.06 0.83 -2.27
C MET A 18 -8.17 0.83 -3.51
N GLY A 19 -8.76 1.16 -4.65
CA GLY A 19 -8.06 1.49 -5.88
C GLY A 19 -7.82 2.98 -6.00
N PHE A 20 -6.76 3.34 -6.71
CA PHE A 20 -6.43 4.72 -7.03
C PHE A 20 -5.96 4.81 -8.48
N SER A 21 -6.31 5.92 -9.11
CA SER A 21 -5.84 6.34 -10.44
C SER A 21 -5.87 7.87 -10.45
N THR A 22 -6.64 8.51 -11.34
CA THR A 22 -7.05 9.92 -11.18
C THR A 22 -8.04 10.10 -10.02
N HIS A 23 -8.80 9.06 -9.66
CA HIS A 23 -9.74 9.08 -8.53
C HIS A 23 -9.52 7.90 -7.60
N ASN A 24 -9.82 8.09 -6.30
CA ASN A 24 -9.72 7.05 -5.29
C ASN A 24 -11.09 6.40 -5.07
N GLN A 25 -11.14 5.07 -5.17
CA GLN A 25 -12.36 4.29 -5.04
C GLN A 25 -12.16 3.15 -4.04
N VAL A 26 -13.02 3.07 -3.03
CA VAL A 26 -13.11 1.88 -2.16
C VAL A 26 -13.96 0.84 -2.89
N THR A 27 -13.36 -0.27 -3.29
CA THR A 27 -14.07 -1.39 -3.95
C THR A 27 -14.64 -2.37 -2.94
N GLN A 28 -14.08 -2.42 -1.73
CA GLN A 28 -14.59 -3.20 -0.61
C GLN A 28 -14.28 -2.48 0.70
N ASP A 29 -15.30 -2.25 1.53
CA ASP A 29 -15.12 -1.66 2.86
C ASP A 29 -14.62 -2.71 3.88
N PHE A 30 -14.29 -2.27 5.11
CA PHE A 30 -13.80 -3.11 6.19
C PHE A 30 -14.64 -4.36 6.39
N THR A 31 -13.99 -5.51 6.19
CA THR A 31 -14.56 -6.83 6.45
C THR A 31 -13.45 -7.79 6.84
N ASP A 32 -13.81 -8.85 7.55
CA ASP A 32 -12.97 -10.03 7.80
C ASP A 32 -13.27 -11.17 6.81
N ASN A 33 -14.23 -10.98 5.90
CA ASN A 33 -14.55 -11.94 4.85
C ASN A 33 -13.56 -11.85 3.70
N VAL A 34 -12.68 -12.84 3.61
CA VAL A 34 -11.62 -12.89 2.60
C VAL A 34 -12.17 -12.94 1.17
N HIS A 35 -13.30 -13.61 0.91
CA HIS A 35 -13.88 -13.68 -0.43
C HIS A 35 -14.39 -12.32 -0.93
N LEU A 36 -14.95 -11.50 -0.02
CA LEU A 36 -15.35 -10.12 -0.35
C LEU A 36 -14.12 -9.26 -0.67
N LEU A 37 -13.02 -9.45 0.07
CA LEU A 37 -11.76 -8.76 -0.20
C LEU A 37 -11.14 -9.18 -1.55
N GLU A 38 -11.11 -10.49 -1.85
CA GLU A 38 -10.64 -11.02 -3.14
C GLU A 38 -11.47 -10.47 -4.31
N THR A 39 -12.80 -10.37 -4.13
CA THR A 39 -13.70 -9.76 -5.12
C THR A 39 -13.40 -8.27 -5.28
N GLY A 40 -13.19 -7.55 -4.17
CA GLY A 40 -12.82 -6.13 -4.19
C GLY A 40 -11.49 -5.88 -4.90
N VAL A 41 -10.49 -6.75 -4.70
CA VAL A 41 -9.20 -6.70 -5.41
C VAL A 41 -9.39 -6.95 -6.90
N SER A 42 -10.19 -7.96 -7.26
CA SER A 42 -10.47 -8.30 -8.67
C SER A 42 -11.27 -7.22 -9.40
N SER A 43 -11.96 -6.36 -8.64
CA SER A 43 -12.74 -5.22 -9.16
C SER A 43 -11.91 -3.94 -9.30
N LEU A 44 -10.60 -3.98 -8.99
CA LEU A 44 -9.70 -2.87 -9.22
C LEU A 44 -9.49 -2.69 -10.72
N HIS A 45 -9.60 -1.44 -11.18
CA HIS A 45 -9.36 -1.08 -12.58
C HIS A 45 -8.19 -0.13 -12.65
N ASN A 46 -7.30 -0.37 -13.61
CA ASN A 46 -6.23 0.56 -13.92
C ASN A 46 -6.83 1.72 -14.73
N GLY A 47 -6.73 2.92 -14.19
CA GLY A 47 -7.08 4.17 -14.88
C GLY A 47 -5.83 4.96 -15.24
N GLY A 48 -5.96 5.97 -16.09
CA GLY A 48 -4.88 6.93 -16.34
C GLY A 48 -4.58 7.79 -15.12
N GLY A 49 -3.32 8.20 -14.96
CA GLY A 49 -2.83 9.04 -13.86
C GLY A 49 -2.69 8.30 -12.53
N THR A 50 -1.87 8.84 -11.63
CA THR A 50 -1.56 8.23 -10.34
C THR A 50 -1.65 9.27 -9.22
N ALA A 51 -2.73 9.20 -8.44
CA ALA A 51 -2.96 10.02 -7.23
C ALA A 51 -2.67 9.20 -5.95
N LEU A 52 -1.44 8.68 -5.86
CA LEU A 52 -0.98 7.82 -4.77
C LEU A 52 -1.02 8.53 -3.42
N PHE A 53 -0.55 9.78 -3.34
CA PHE A 53 -0.50 10.50 -2.06
C PHE A 53 -1.90 10.85 -1.54
N ASP A 54 -2.83 11.21 -2.43
CA ASP A 54 -4.23 11.39 -2.06
C ASP A 54 -4.87 10.08 -1.58
N ALA A 55 -4.55 8.95 -2.23
CA ALA A 55 -5.06 7.64 -1.82
C ALA A 55 -4.62 7.30 -0.39
N ILE A 56 -3.33 7.47 -0.09
CA ILE A 56 -2.78 7.24 1.24
C ILE A 56 -3.40 8.20 2.26
N TYR A 57 -3.45 9.50 1.94
CA TYR A 57 -4.01 10.51 2.82
C TYR A 57 -5.47 10.20 3.18
N ARG A 58 -6.30 9.88 2.17
CA ARG A 58 -7.72 9.56 2.38
C ARG A 58 -7.92 8.23 3.08
N ALA A 59 -7.16 7.19 2.73
CA ALA A 59 -7.16 5.92 3.45
C ALA A 59 -6.88 6.12 4.95
N CYS A 60 -5.87 6.92 5.29
CA CYS A 60 -5.53 7.22 6.67
C CYS A 60 -6.61 8.06 7.37
N LYS A 61 -7.02 9.18 6.77
CA LYS A 61 -7.95 10.15 7.37
C LYS A 61 -9.39 9.69 7.45
N GLU A 62 -9.89 9.06 6.38
CA GLU A 62 -11.31 8.74 6.21
C GLU A 62 -11.65 7.31 6.63
N LYS A 63 -10.70 6.37 6.58
CA LYS A 63 -10.92 4.97 6.94
C LYS A 63 -10.22 4.62 8.25
N LEU A 64 -8.88 4.56 8.25
CA LEU A 64 -8.10 3.99 9.34
C LEU A 64 -8.21 4.80 10.65
N ALA A 65 -8.19 6.14 10.58
CA ALA A 65 -8.30 6.99 11.77
C ALA A 65 -9.70 6.96 12.41
N LYS A 66 -10.74 6.71 11.61
CA LYS A 66 -12.14 6.71 12.08
C LYS A 66 -12.61 5.35 12.57
N GLU A 67 -11.94 4.27 12.14
CA GLU A 67 -12.31 2.92 12.56
C GLU A 67 -12.06 2.74 14.06
N LYS A 68 -13.13 2.41 14.78
CA LYS A 68 -13.11 2.13 16.21
C LYS A 68 -12.95 0.63 16.41
N TYR A 69 -11.99 0.26 17.23
CA TYR A 69 -11.75 -1.11 17.62
C TYR A 69 -11.98 -1.23 19.12
N ASP A 70 -12.66 -2.30 19.55
CA ASP A 70 -12.86 -2.59 20.97
C ASP A 70 -11.58 -3.06 21.68
N ARG A 71 -10.47 -3.15 20.93
CA ARG A 71 -9.19 -3.72 21.35
C ARG A 71 -8.03 -2.91 20.76
N PRO A 72 -6.86 -2.89 21.42
CA PRO A 72 -5.65 -2.33 20.84
C PRO A 72 -5.36 -2.99 19.49
N THR A 73 -5.42 -2.21 18.41
CA THR A 73 -5.31 -2.71 17.04
C THR A 73 -4.20 -1.96 16.33
N ARG A 74 -3.27 -2.71 15.73
CA ARG A 74 -2.24 -2.14 14.87
C ARG A 74 -2.84 -1.81 13.52
N ARG A 75 -2.58 -0.61 13.01
CA ARG A 75 -3.04 -0.17 11.70
C ARG A 75 -1.89 -0.26 10.71
N ALA A 76 -2.13 -0.90 9.59
CA ALA A 76 -1.17 -1.01 8.51
C ALA A 76 -1.86 -0.71 7.17
N LEU A 77 -1.11 -0.12 6.26
CA LEU A 77 -1.52 0.10 4.87
C LEU A 77 -0.52 -0.61 3.96
N ILE A 78 -1.02 -1.50 3.10
CA ILE A 78 -0.21 -2.14 2.07
C ILE A 78 -0.45 -1.36 0.77
N VAL A 79 0.60 -0.77 0.24
CA VAL A 79 0.60 0.01 -1.00
C VAL A 79 1.28 -0.81 -2.09
N ILE A 80 0.60 -1.00 -3.21
CA ILE A 80 1.15 -1.68 -4.40
C ILE A 80 1.13 -0.64 -5.52
N SER A 81 2.30 -0.21 -5.97
CA SER A 81 2.46 0.91 -6.91
C SER A 81 3.89 0.97 -7.46
N ASP A 82 4.13 1.66 -8.56
CA ASP A 82 5.47 2.07 -9.01
C ASP A 82 6.03 3.26 -8.20
N GLY A 83 5.17 3.92 -7.41
CA GLY A 83 5.51 5.03 -6.54
C GLY A 83 5.51 6.39 -7.22
N GLU A 84 5.17 6.44 -8.50
CA GLU A 84 5.00 7.72 -9.20
C GLU A 84 3.68 8.37 -8.79
N ASP A 85 3.70 9.70 -8.74
CA ASP A 85 2.51 10.49 -8.46
C ASP A 85 2.54 11.72 -9.35
N ASN A 86 1.45 11.94 -10.08
CA ASN A 86 1.33 13.05 -11.02
C ASN A 86 -0.04 13.75 -10.96
N GLN A 87 -0.95 13.27 -10.12
CA GLN A 87 -2.32 13.78 -10.04
C GLN A 87 -2.77 14.08 -8.60
N SER A 88 -1.96 13.81 -7.57
CA SER A 88 -2.38 14.13 -6.20
C SER A 88 -2.39 15.63 -5.93
N GLU A 89 -3.40 16.07 -5.19
CA GLU A 89 -3.39 17.39 -4.55
C GLU A 89 -2.53 17.38 -3.29
N ALA A 90 -2.55 16.27 -2.54
CA ALA A 90 -1.69 16.07 -1.38
C ALA A 90 -0.24 15.82 -1.79
N THR A 91 0.67 16.43 -1.04
CA THR A 91 2.09 16.13 -1.13
C THR A 91 2.42 14.83 -0.41
N ARG A 92 3.53 14.19 -0.79
CA ARG A 92 4.09 13.03 -0.06
C ARG A 92 4.23 13.29 1.44
N ALA A 93 4.69 14.49 1.81
CA ALA A 93 4.86 14.87 3.21
C ALA A 93 3.52 14.90 3.97
N GLN A 94 2.46 15.44 3.37
CA GLN A 94 1.12 15.45 3.97
C GLN A 94 0.56 14.03 4.10
N ALA A 95 0.80 13.16 3.12
CA ALA A 95 0.41 11.75 3.21
C ALA A 95 1.13 11.02 4.37
N ILE A 96 2.44 11.23 4.51
CA ILE A 96 3.25 10.69 5.63
C ILE A 96 2.73 11.22 6.97
N GLU A 97 2.54 12.53 7.09
CA GLU A 97 2.07 13.17 8.32
C GLU A 97 0.70 12.62 8.73
N MET A 98 -0.21 12.44 7.77
CA MET A 98 -1.53 11.88 8.04
C MET A 98 -1.44 10.41 8.46
N ALA A 99 -0.57 9.61 7.85
CA ALA A 99 -0.35 8.23 8.25
C ALA A 99 0.21 8.15 9.68
N GLN A 100 1.19 8.98 10.02
CA GLN A 100 1.75 9.07 11.38
C GLN A 100 0.69 9.47 12.40
N ARG A 101 -0.11 10.52 12.12
CA ARG A 101 -1.22 10.95 12.98
C ARG A 101 -2.29 9.87 13.19
N ALA A 102 -2.50 9.01 12.19
CA ALA A 102 -3.43 7.90 12.27
C ALA A 102 -2.80 6.62 12.88
N GLU A 103 -1.52 6.67 13.25
CA GLU A 103 -0.71 5.54 13.75
C GLU A 103 -0.68 4.36 12.76
N VAL A 104 -0.58 4.67 11.47
CA VAL A 104 -0.58 3.70 10.36
C VAL A 104 0.85 3.43 9.90
N LEU A 105 1.25 2.16 9.90
CA LEU A 105 2.50 1.72 9.27
C LEU A 105 2.27 1.49 7.77
N ILE A 106 3.11 2.05 6.90
CA ILE A 106 3.01 1.83 5.45
C ILE A 106 4.00 0.76 5.00
N TYR A 107 3.47 -0.32 4.41
CA TYR A 107 4.25 -1.32 3.71
C TYR A 107 4.07 -1.11 2.21
N ALA A 108 5.15 -0.85 1.49
CA ALA A 108 5.10 -0.58 0.07
C ALA A 108 5.68 -1.76 -0.73
N ILE A 109 5.04 -2.14 -1.82
CA ILE A 109 5.50 -3.15 -2.76
C ILE A 109 5.58 -2.48 -4.13
N SER A 110 6.81 -2.33 -4.64
CA SER A 110 7.03 -1.73 -5.95
C SER A 110 6.54 -2.66 -7.06
N THR A 111 5.80 -2.12 -8.02
CA THR A 111 5.42 -2.80 -9.27
C THR A 111 6.40 -2.53 -10.40
N ASP A 112 7.41 -1.68 -10.19
CA ASP A 112 8.46 -1.45 -11.18
C ASP A 112 9.25 -2.74 -11.44
N ASP A 113 9.34 -3.11 -12.72
CA ASP A 113 10.01 -4.31 -13.20
C ASP A 113 11.33 -4.01 -13.92
N SER A 114 11.73 -2.73 -13.98
CA SER A 114 12.92 -2.28 -14.70
C SER A 114 14.25 -2.71 -14.05
N GLY A 115 14.22 -3.06 -12.76
CA GLY A 115 15.41 -3.35 -11.97
C GLY A 115 16.23 -2.10 -11.59
N LEU A 116 15.81 -0.90 -12.03
CA LEU A 116 16.49 0.36 -11.77
C LEU A 116 15.93 1.06 -10.54
N ILE A 117 16.73 1.94 -9.91
CA ILE A 117 16.22 2.82 -8.84
C ILE A 117 15.57 4.04 -9.49
N LEU A 118 14.23 4.02 -9.57
CA LEU A 118 13.46 5.12 -10.12
C LEU A 118 13.05 6.14 -9.04
N ARG A 119 12.51 7.27 -9.49
CA ARG A 119 12.00 8.31 -8.58
C ARG A 119 10.84 7.78 -7.73
N GLY A 120 9.94 6.98 -8.32
CA GLY A 120 8.83 6.36 -7.61
C GLY A 120 9.27 5.45 -6.47
N ASP A 121 10.32 4.65 -6.68
CA ASP A 121 10.87 3.80 -5.61
C ASP A 121 11.33 4.59 -4.39
N LYS A 122 11.94 5.77 -4.60
CA LYS A 122 12.35 6.65 -3.50
C LYS A 122 11.14 7.19 -2.75
N SER A 123 10.05 7.48 -3.45
CA SER A 123 8.78 7.89 -2.81
C SER A 123 8.22 6.77 -1.94
N LEU A 124 8.16 5.54 -2.44
CA LEU A 124 7.69 4.36 -1.69
C LEU A 124 8.57 4.07 -0.47
N GLN A 125 9.90 4.15 -0.65
CA GLN A 125 10.85 3.98 0.45
C GLN A 125 10.61 5.02 1.55
N GLN A 126 10.46 6.30 1.20
CA GLN A 126 10.21 7.35 2.17
C GLN A 126 8.86 7.20 2.89
N LEU A 127 7.80 6.84 2.16
CA LEU A 127 6.49 6.56 2.76
C LEU A 127 6.59 5.47 3.84
N ALA A 128 7.31 4.40 3.53
CA ALA A 128 7.52 3.30 4.47
C ALA A 128 8.41 3.69 5.66
N ASP A 129 9.58 4.27 5.41
CA ASP A 129 10.57 4.58 6.46
C ASP A 129 10.03 5.58 7.49
N PHE A 130 9.41 6.67 7.02
CA PHE A 130 8.90 7.70 7.92
C PHE A 130 7.65 7.26 8.69
N THR A 131 6.99 6.18 8.28
CA THR A 131 5.86 5.61 9.03
C THR A 131 6.25 4.39 9.85
N GLY A 132 7.51 3.95 9.83
CA GLY A 132 8.00 2.77 10.56
C GLY A 132 7.64 1.43 9.92
N GLY A 133 7.23 1.43 8.64
CA GLY A 133 6.97 0.23 7.86
C GLY A 133 8.19 -0.22 7.05
N ARG A 134 7.95 -0.82 5.88
CA ARG A 134 9.02 -1.30 4.98
C ARG A 134 8.60 -1.29 3.51
N ALA A 135 9.51 -0.90 2.63
CA ALA A 135 9.35 -1.02 1.18
C ALA A 135 10.03 -2.29 0.65
N PHE A 136 9.41 -2.92 -0.35
CA PHE A 136 9.87 -4.13 -1.01
C PHE A 136 9.99 -3.88 -2.52
N PHE A 137 11.12 -4.25 -3.10
CA PHE A 137 11.43 -4.10 -4.53
C PHE A 137 11.76 -5.47 -5.13
N PRO A 138 10.76 -6.26 -5.55
CA PRO A 138 10.94 -7.67 -5.91
C PRO A 138 11.94 -7.90 -7.06
N TYR A 139 11.86 -7.09 -8.12
CA TYR A 139 12.69 -7.26 -9.31
C TYR A 139 14.16 -6.92 -9.05
N LYS A 140 14.44 -5.87 -8.28
CA LYS A 140 15.80 -5.55 -7.81
C LYS A 140 16.43 -6.69 -7.01
N MET A 141 15.67 -7.31 -6.11
CA MET A 141 16.17 -8.44 -5.33
C MET A 141 16.49 -9.66 -6.19
N LYS A 142 15.75 -9.87 -7.29
CA LYS A 142 16.02 -10.93 -8.24
C LYS A 142 17.30 -10.66 -9.04
N ASP A 143 17.47 -9.45 -9.55
CA ASP A 143 18.65 -9.06 -10.35
C ASP A 143 19.94 -9.11 -9.55
N ILE A 144 19.89 -8.69 -8.28
CA ILE A 144 21.03 -8.80 -7.36
C ILE A 144 21.42 -10.26 -7.17
N LYS A 145 20.46 -11.16 -6.88
CA LYS A 145 20.74 -12.60 -6.71
C LYS A 145 21.34 -13.23 -7.97
N ASN A 146 20.82 -12.86 -9.14
CA ASN A 146 21.36 -13.34 -10.42
C ASN A 146 22.78 -12.84 -10.66
N SER A 147 23.07 -11.56 -10.35
CA SER A 147 24.40 -10.96 -10.53
C SER A 147 25.46 -11.61 -9.63
N PHE A 148 25.11 -11.96 -8.39
CA PHE A 148 26.01 -12.71 -7.50
C PHE A 148 26.34 -14.11 -8.01
N SER A 149 25.40 -14.77 -8.71
CA SER A 149 25.62 -16.10 -9.29
C SER A 149 26.55 -16.10 -10.52
N ALA A 150 26.84 -14.93 -11.09
CA ALA A 150 27.73 -14.78 -12.26
C ALA A 150 29.20 -14.58 -11.90
N ILE A 151 29.51 -14.41 -10.60
CA ILE A 151 30.85 -14.21 -10.06
C ILE A 151 31.29 -15.33 -9.10
N GLU A 152 30.51 -16.42 -9.02
CA GLU A 152 30.91 -17.72 -8.47
C GLU A 152 31.13 -18.72 -9.62
#